data_AF-A0A1U7D2K4-F1
#
_entry.id   AF-A0A1U7D2K4-F1
#
_cell.length_a   1.000
_cell.length_b   1.000
_cell.length_c   1.000
_cell.angle_alpha   90.00
_cell.angle_beta   90.00
_cell.angle_gamma   90.00
#
_symmetry.space_group_name_H-M   'P 1'
#
loop_
_entity.id
_entity.type
_entity.pdbx_description
1 polymer ?
#
loop_
_entity_poly.entity_id
_entity_poly.type
_entity_poly.pdbx_seq_one_letter_code
_entity_poly.pdbx_strand_id
1 'polypeptide(L)'
;MTDLWDGALIDCRIWHARSGDVQREFRYRATYVALPVDAFDASQLPLRPDARGIWSIRLRDHGARDGTPLGAFIRGEFEPVGLGHCDVTLVTMTRSPGYGFNPVSFWLARDAEGLRAVLAEVSNTFGERHFYLCRHPDNRPIARSDRIAGEKIFHVSPFLPREGAYVFRFDPGPDRFGAWVDWIGEGGEVRLRTSMAGPARAMSAAALRRAQLRHPFQAQKVIALIHWQAAKLVLRGVRYISKPKQLTRRNSEAKDRVPRDV
;
A
#
# COMPACT_ATOMS: atom_id res chain seq x y z
N MET A 1 -9.86 -22.06 3.84
CA MET A 1 -9.43 -20.76 4.38
C MET A 1 -8.21 -20.33 3.59
N THR A 2 -8.25 -19.17 2.95
CA THR A 2 -7.13 -18.58 2.23
C THR A 2 -6.31 -17.77 3.21
N ASP A 3 -5.00 -18.00 3.21
CA ASP A 3 -4.07 -17.16 3.95
C ASP A 3 -3.24 -16.28 2.99
N LEU A 4 -2.97 -15.04 3.39
CA LEU A 4 -2.18 -14.10 2.58
C LEU A 4 -0.73 -14.57 2.43
N TRP A 5 -0.25 -15.29 3.44
CA TRP A 5 1.12 -15.77 3.58
C TRP A 5 1.43 -17.02 2.75
N ASP A 6 0.43 -17.58 2.07
CA ASP A 6 0.59 -18.66 1.09
C ASP A 6 0.43 -18.18 -0.36
N GLY A 7 0.17 -16.88 -0.56
CA GLY A 7 -0.10 -16.28 -1.86
C GLY A 7 -1.58 -16.18 -2.17
N ALA A 8 -2.06 -14.95 -2.37
CA ALA A 8 -3.48 -14.68 -2.58
C ALA A 8 -3.74 -13.59 -3.62
N LEU A 9 -4.97 -13.58 -4.14
CA LEU A 9 -5.55 -12.48 -4.89
C LEU A 9 -6.58 -11.80 -3.99
N ILE A 10 -6.55 -10.49 -3.90
CA ILE A 10 -7.41 -9.70 -3.03
C ILE A 10 -8.27 -8.79 -3.91
N ASP A 11 -9.58 -9.02 -3.90
CA ASP A 11 -10.52 -8.24 -4.70
C ASP A 11 -10.93 -6.97 -3.90
N CYS A 12 -10.03 -6.00 -3.85
CA CYS A 12 -10.15 -4.80 -3.03
C CYS A 12 -11.25 -3.84 -3.51
N ARG A 13 -12.00 -3.30 -2.55
CA ARG A 13 -12.73 -2.03 -2.67
C ARG A 13 -11.88 -0.93 -2.06
N ILE A 14 -11.58 0.07 -2.88
CA ILE A 14 -10.84 1.26 -2.46
C ILE A 14 -11.84 2.39 -2.29
N TRP A 15 -11.78 3.08 -1.16
CA TRP A 15 -12.62 4.22 -0.83
C TRP A 15 -11.74 5.37 -0.35
N HIS A 16 -12.08 6.56 -0.80
CA HIS A 16 -11.52 7.81 -0.32
C HIS A 16 -12.69 8.72 0.06
N ALA A 17 -12.60 9.34 1.22
CA ALA A 17 -13.50 10.42 1.64
C ALA A 17 -12.66 11.60 2.14
N ARG A 18 -12.91 12.77 1.58
CA ARG A 18 -12.28 14.04 1.98
C ARG A 18 -13.28 14.91 2.72
N SER A 19 -12.81 15.52 3.81
CA SER A 19 -13.51 16.50 4.63
C SER A 19 -12.78 17.85 4.54
N GLY A 20 -13.54 18.95 4.50
CA GLY A 20 -13.03 20.31 4.28
C GLY A 20 -13.92 21.09 3.31
N ASP A 21 -13.34 21.99 2.52
CA ASP A 21 -14.05 22.94 1.64
C ASP A 21 -15.06 22.27 0.70
N VAL A 22 -14.79 21.02 0.28
CA VAL A 22 -15.80 20.20 -0.40
C VAL A 22 -15.73 18.76 0.10
N GLN A 23 -16.81 18.33 0.76
CA GLN A 23 -17.01 16.92 1.11
C GLN A 23 -17.14 16.09 -0.16
N ARG A 24 -16.27 15.08 -0.31
CA ARG A 24 -16.27 14.20 -1.49
C ARG A 24 -15.89 12.80 -1.09
N GLU A 25 -16.62 11.84 -1.62
CA GLU A 25 -16.22 10.45 -1.57
C GLU A 25 -16.25 9.80 -2.95
N PHE A 26 -15.36 8.83 -3.15
CA PHE A 26 -15.43 7.95 -4.31
C PHE A 26 -14.96 6.55 -3.95
N ARG A 27 -15.49 5.57 -4.69
CA ARG A 27 -15.18 4.15 -4.53
C ARG A 27 -14.79 3.56 -5.88
N TYR A 28 -13.81 2.67 -5.88
CA TYR A 28 -13.46 1.87 -7.05
C TYR A 28 -12.97 0.49 -6.62
N ARG A 29 -12.85 -0.43 -7.58
CA ARG A 29 -12.34 -1.78 -7.35
C ARG A 29 -11.02 -1.97 -8.08
N ALA A 30 -10.09 -2.66 -7.45
CA ALA A 30 -8.85 -3.14 -8.04
C ALA A 30 -8.46 -4.45 -7.37
N THR A 31 -7.80 -5.33 -8.12
CA THR A 31 -7.28 -6.59 -7.60
C THR A 31 -5.83 -6.39 -7.16
N TYR A 32 -5.53 -6.74 -5.92
CA TYR A 32 -4.17 -6.79 -5.39
C TYR A 32 -3.70 -8.23 -5.33
N VAL A 33 -2.39 -8.42 -5.28
CA VAL A 33 -1.74 -9.71 -5.06
C VAL A 33 -1.05 -9.67 -3.70
N ALA A 34 -1.17 -10.74 -2.92
CA ALA A 34 -0.35 -11.01 -1.76
C ALA A 34 0.73 -12.01 -2.18
N LEU A 35 1.99 -11.63 -2.01
CA LEU A 35 3.17 -12.37 -2.44
C LEU A 35 4.06 -12.65 -1.23
N PRO A 36 4.05 -13.87 -0.69
CA PRO A 36 5.05 -14.30 0.28
C PRO A 36 6.43 -14.12 -0.35
N VAL A 37 7.25 -13.28 0.26
CA VAL A 37 8.43 -12.70 -0.41
C VAL A 37 9.45 -13.77 -0.75
N ASP A 38 9.75 -14.68 0.17
CA ASP A 38 10.71 -15.76 -0.06
C ASP A 38 10.23 -16.75 -1.13
N ALA A 39 8.93 -17.12 -1.12
CA ALA A 39 8.34 -17.98 -2.15
C ALA A 39 8.30 -17.29 -3.52
N PHE A 40 8.06 -15.98 -3.56
CA PHE A 40 8.08 -15.20 -4.79
C PHE A 40 9.48 -15.09 -5.38
N ASP A 41 10.49 -14.75 -4.57
CA ASP A 41 11.88 -14.68 -5.01
C ASP A 41 12.38 -16.06 -5.48
N ALA A 42 11.96 -17.15 -4.82
CA ALA A 42 12.20 -18.53 -5.25
C ALA A 42 11.36 -18.98 -6.47
N SER A 43 10.54 -18.10 -7.06
CA SER A 43 9.68 -18.39 -8.21
C SER A 43 8.67 -19.54 -8.01
N GLN A 44 8.23 -19.75 -6.76
CA GLN A 44 7.30 -20.81 -6.37
C GLN A 44 5.82 -20.42 -6.52
N LEU A 45 5.54 -19.17 -6.89
CA LEU A 45 4.19 -18.66 -7.13
C LEU A 45 3.84 -18.64 -8.64
N PRO A 46 2.54 -18.60 -8.99
CA PRO A 46 2.11 -18.41 -10.38
C PRO A 46 2.58 -17.09 -11.02
N LEU A 47 2.78 -16.04 -10.21
CA LEU A 47 3.51 -14.84 -10.62
C LEU A 47 4.99 -15.01 -10.26
N ARG A 48 5.87 -14.71 -11.21
CA ARG A 48 7.32 -14.84 -11.04
C ARG A 48 8.02 -13.49 -11.19
N PRO A 49 9.15 -13.26 -10.50
CA PRO A 49 9.96 -12.05 -10.64
C PRO A 49 10.33 -11.79 -12.10
N ASP A 50 10.09 -10.55 -12.57
CA ASP A 50 10.41 -10.05 -13.91
C ASP A 50 9.85 -10.86 -15.09
N ALA A 51 8.95 -11.82 -14.83
CA ALA A 51 8.31 -12.60 -15.87
C ALA A 51 7.34 -11.75 -16.68
N ARG A 52 7.31 -11.99 -18.00
CA ARG A 52 6.40 -11.30 -18.92
C ARG A 52 5.00 -11.90 -18.83
N GLY A 53 3.98 -11.06 -18.99
CA GLY A 53 2.58 -11.48 -18.97
C GLY A 53 1.63 -10.29 -19.00
N ILE A 54 0.33 -10.56 -19.09
CA ILE A 54 -0.71 -9.51 -18.95
C ILE A 54 -0.51 -8.80 -17.62
N TRP A 55 -0.36 -9.57 -16.54
CA TRP A 55 0.11 -9.05 -15.27
C TRP A 55 1.54 -9.51 -15.01
N SER A 56 2.38 -8.59 -14.54
CA SER A 56 3.77 -8.86 -14.19
C SER A 56 4.17 -8.05 -12.96
N ILE A 57 5.17 -8.56 -12.24
CA ILE A 57 5.84 -7.87 -11.14
C ILE A 57 7.29 -7.68 -11.58
N ARG A 58 7.74 -6.42 -11.64
CA ARG A 58 9.14 -6.11 -11.92
C ARG A 58 9.83 -5.76 -10.62
N LEU A 59 10.99 -6.36 -10.35
CA LEU A 59 11.75 -6.07 -9.13
C LEU A 59 12.12 -4.58 -9.05
N ARG A 60 12.41 -3.98 -10.21
CA ARG A 60 12.71 -2.55 -10.34
C ARG A 60 11.53 -1.60 -10.05
N ASP A 61 10.31 -2.10 -9.86
CA ASP A 61 9.17 -1.27 -9.48
C ASP A 61 9.03 -1.15 -7.94
N HIS A 62 9.63 -2.07 -7.18
CA HIS A 62 9.43 -2.24 -5.75
C HIS A 62 10.71 -2.03 -4.94
N GLY A 63 10.56 -1.75 -3.65
CA GLY A 63 11.67 -1.67 -2.70
C GLY A 63 12.78 -0.72 -3.15
N ALA A 64 14.00 -1.22 -3.28
CA ALA A 64 15.15 -0.43 -3.72
C ALA A 64 15.01 0.15 -5.15
N ARG A 65 14.24 -0.50 -6.04
CA ARG A 65 14.08 -0.20 -7.48
C ARG A 65 15.36 -0.31 -8.33
N ASP A 66 16.32 -1.09 -7.90
CA ASP A 66 17.54 -1.43 -8.65
C ASP A 66 17.47 -2.84 -9.28
N GLY A 67 16.50 -3.66 -8.86
CA GLY A 67 16.34 -5.05 -9.28
C GLY A 67 16.84 -6.05 -8.23
N THR A 68 17.25 -5.57 -7.06
CA THR A 68 17.52 -6.41 -5.89
C THR A 68 16.30 -7.29 -5.58
N PRO A 69 16.51 -8.58 -5.23
CA PRO A 69 15.45 -9.45 -4.76
C PRO A 69 14.66 -8.81 -3.61
N LEU A 70 13.36 -9.06 -3.56
CA LEU A 70 12.48 -8.39 -2.62
C LEU A 70 12.81 -8.76 -1.17
N GLY A 71 13.23 -10.01 -0.94
CA GLY A 71 13.65 -10.54 0.35
C GLY A 71 14.91 -9.86 0.87
N ALA A 72 15.90 -9.60 0.00
CA ALA A 72 17.12 -8.90 0.37
C ALA A 72 16.82 -7.44 0.78
N PHE A 73 15.97 -6.74 0.01
CA PHE A 73 15.53 -5.39 0.35
C PHE A 73 14.83 -5.35 1.71
N ILE A 74 13.80 -6.17 1.91
CA ILE A 74 12.97 -6.05 3.13
C ILE A 74 13.73 -6.51 4.38
N ARG A 75 14.64 -7.49 4.25
CA ARG A 75 15.53 -7.89 5.36
C ARG A 75 16.40 -6.72 5.82
N GLY A 76 16.97 -5.96 4.88
CA GLY A 76 17.76 -4.77 5.19
C GLY A 76 16.98 -3.66 5.90
N GLU A 77 15.67 -3.54 5.65
CA GLU A 77 14.81 -2.58 6.35
C GLU A 77 14.38 -3.09 7.74
N PHE A 78 14.24 -4.40 7.94
CA PHE A 78 13.70 -4.99 9.18
C PHE A 78 14.75 -5.46 10.18
N GLU A 79 15.94 -5.83 9.74
CA GLU A 79 17.04 -6.24 10.63
C GLU A 79 17.45 -5.13 11.63
N PRO A 80 17.62 -3.85 11.23
CA PRO A 80 18.01 -2.78 12.16
C PRO A 80 16.98 -2.50 13.28
N VAL A 81 15.73 -2.93 13.10
CA VAL A 81 14.64 -2.75 14.07
C VAL A 81 14.26 -4.05 14.79
N GLY A 82 15.07 -5.11 14.66
CA GLY A 82 14.90 -6.38 15.34
C GLY A 82 13.82 -7.29 14.74
N LEU A 83 13.42 -7.06 13.48
CA LEU A 83 12.34 -7.79 12.79
C LEU A 83 12.85 -8.65 11.62
N GLY A 84 14.17 -8.84 11.49
CA GLY A 84 14.78 -9.62 10.40
C GLY A 84 14.43 -11.13 10.40
N HIS A 85 13.80 -11.61 11.48
CA HIS A 85 13.32 -12.99 11.62
C HIS A 85 11.87 -13.18 11.13
N CYS A 86 11.14 -12.09 10.83
CA CYS A 86 9.74 -12.15 10.43
C CYS A 86 9.57 -12.67 9.01
N ASP A 87 8.51 -13.45 8.79
CA ASP A 87 8.02 -13.78 7.46
C ASP A 87 7.38 -12.54 6.84
N VAL A 88 7.67 -12.28 5.56
CA VAL A 88 7.16 -11.10 4.87
C VAL A 88 6.24 -11.48 3.72
N THR A 89 5.08 -10.83 3.65
CA THR A 89 4.18 -10.86 2.49
C THR A 89 3.99 -9.47 1.91
N LEU A 90 4.26 -9.31 0.62
CA LEU A 90 4.02 -8.08 -0.13
C LEU A 90 2.59 -8.06 -0.69
N VAL A 91 1.78 -7.11 -0.24
CA VAL A 91 0.48 -6.79 -0.84
C VAL A 91 0.64 -5.62 -1.82
N THR A 92 0.46 -5.87 -3.10
CA THR A 92 0.78 -4.91 -4.17
C THR A 92 -0.14 -5.03 -5.39
N MET A 93 -0.16 -4.02 -6.25
CA MET A 93 -0.73 -4.13 -7.60
C MET A 93 0.32 -4.62 -8.59
N THR A 94 -0.10 -5.43 -9.55
CA THR A 94 0.73 -5.84 -10.68
C THR A 94 0.81 -4.74 -11.73
N ARG A 95 1.86 -4.76 -12.56
CA ARG A 95 1.83 -4.10 -13.87
C ARG A 95 0.72 -4.70 -14.72
N SER A 96 0.21 -3.93 -15.67
CA SER A 96 -0.65 -4.41 -16.75
C SER A 96 -0.18 -3.84 -18.08
N PRO A 97 -0.36 -4.54 -19.22
CA PRO A 97 0.43 -4.44 -20.45
C PRO A 97 1.33 -3.19 -20.58
N GLY A 98 2.61 -3.39 -20.27
CA GLY A 98 3.67 -2.38 -20.39
C GLY A 98 3.69 -1.29 -19.31
N TYR A 99 2.63 -1.10 -18.53
CA TYR A 99 2.47 0.01 -17.59
C TYR A 99 2.40 -0.47 -16.12
N GLY A 100 3.15 0.19 -15.25
CA GLY A 100 3.17 -0.08 -13.82
C GLY A 100 2.95 1.21 -13.04
N PHE A 101 1.85 1.27 -12.29
CA PHE A 101 1.64 2.31 -11.29
C PHE A 101 0.90 1.68 -10.10
N ASN A 102 1.57 1.66 -8.94
CA ASN A 102 0.97 1.24 -7.69
C ASN A 102 1.02 2.40 -6.68
N PRO A 103 -0.14 2.97 -6.28
CA PRO A 103 -0.16 4.07 -5.30
C PRO A 103 0.43 3.67 -3.95
N VAL A 104 0.21 2.42 -3.53
CA VAL A 104 0.69 1.91 -2.25
C VAL A 104 0.91 0.39 -2.30
N SER A 105 2.05 -0.06 -1.77
CA SER A 105 2.29 -1.46 -1.43
C SER A 105 2.45 -1.61 0.07
N PHE A 106 2.01 -2.73 0.62
CA PHE A 106 2.16 -3.04 2.05
C PHE A 106 3.02 -4.28 2.21
N TRP A 107 4.17 -4.14 2.88
CA TRP A 107 5.03 -5.25 3.25
C TRP A 107 4.66 -5.67 4.67
N LEU A 108 3.89 -6.73 4.79
CA LEU A 108 3.39 -7.26 6.06
C LEU A 108 4.47 -8.16 6.66
N ALA A 109 4.90 -7.89 7.90
CA ALA A 109 5.85 -8.72 8.63
C ALA A 109 5.12 -9.45 9.75
N ARG A 110 5.20 -10.78 9.81
CA ARG A 110 4.66 -11.57 10.93
C ARG A 110 5.69 -12.50 11.53
N ASP A 111 5.39 -12.95 12.74
CA ASP A 111 5.96 -14.15 13.32
C ASP A 111 4.83 -15.09 13.80
N ALA A 112 5.17 -16.05 14.67
CA ALA A 112 4.23 -17.00 15.23
C ALA A 112 3.12 -16.38 16.09
N GLU A 113 3.32 -15.19 16.67
CA GLU A 113 2.31 -14.53 17.51
C GLU A 113 1.42 -13.57 16.71
N GLY A 114 1.88 -13.10 15.55
CA GLY A 114 1.05 -12.33 14.62
C GLY A 114 1.80 -11.26 13.85
N LEU A 115 1.06 -10.28 13.34
CA LEU A 115 1.60 -9.16 12.56
C LEU A 115 2.47 -8.27 13.46
N ARG A 116 3.75 -8.09 13.15
CA ARG A 116 4.70 -7.27 13.92
C ARG A 116 4.88 -5.87 13.37
N ALA A 117 4.92 -5.76 12.04
CA ALA A 117 5.11 -4.49 11.37
C ALA A 117 4.46 -4.48 9.98
N VAL A 118 4.23 -3.27 9.47
CA VAL A 118 3.89 -3.04 8.08
C VAL A 118 4.77 -1.92 7.53
N LEU A 119 5.57 -2.20 6.51
CA LEU A 119 6.21 -1.15 5.72
C LEU A 119 5.23 -0.72 4.62
N ALA A 120 4.69 0.50 4.71
CA ALA A 120 3.85 1.08 3.66
C ALA A 120 4.74 1.81 2.65
N GLU A 121 4.91 1.23 1.46
CA GLU A 121 5.59 1.84 0.33
C GLU A 121 4.59 2.70 -0.45
N VAL A 122 4.63 4.01 -0.25
CA VAL A 122 3.72 4.97 -0.88
C VAL A 122 4.41 5.60 -2.08
N SER A 123 3.77 5.57 -3.25
CA SER A 123 4.27 6.22 -4.47
C SER A 123 3.33 7.35 -4.90
N ASN A 124 3.89 8.41 -5.47
CA ASN A 124 3.11 9.49 -6.07
C ASN A 124 3.14 9.42 -7.60
N THR A 125 2.26 10.18 -8.26
CA THR A 125 2.21 10.27 -9.73
C THR A 125 3.41 11.03 -10.34
N PHE A 126 4.33 11.52 -9.50
CA PHE A 126 5.56 12.20 -9.92
C PHE A 126 6.78 11.26 -9.97
N GLY A 127 6.58 9.95 -9.78
CA GLY A 127 7.63 8.94 -9.82
C GLY A 127 8.43 8.79 -8.53
N GLU A 128 8.08 9.53 -7.48
CA GLU A 128 8.74 9.47 -6.17
C GLU A 128 8.09 8.42 -5.28
N ARG A 129 8.80 8.01 -4.23
CA ARG A 129 8.32 7.09 -3.21
C ARG A 129 8.76 7.49 -1.81
N HIS A 130 8.03 6.99 -0.82
CA HIS A 130 8.34 7.10 0.60
C HIS A 130 7.87 5.84 1.34
N PHE A 131 8.64 5.39 2.31
CA PHE A 131 8.32 4.25 3.16
C PHE A 131 7.91 4.71 4.56
N TYR A 132 6.76 4.23 5.03
CA TYR A 132 6.30 4.40 6.42
C TYR A 132 6.36 3.06 7.13
N LEU A 133 7.30 2.88 8.05
CA LEU A 133 7.40 1.68 8.88
C LEU A 133 6.43 1.79 10.06
N CYS A 134 5.33 1.05 10.01
CA CYS A 134 4.30 1.03 11.03
C CYS A 134 4.54 -0.14 11.99
N ARG A 135 4.83 0.15 13.26
CA ARG A 135 5.05 -0.86 14.31
C ARG A 135 4.82 -0.27 15.70
N HIS A 136 4.53 -1.10 16.69
CA HIS A 136 4.64 -0.65 18.08
C HIS A 136 6.13 -0.48 18.45
N PRO A 137 6.50 0.48 19.33
CA PRO A 137 7.89 0.68 19.76
C PRO A 137 8.56 -0.58 20.31
N ASP A 138 7.79 -1.41 21.02
CA ASP A 138 8.17 -2.67 21.65
C ASP A 138 8.04 -3.90 20.73
N ASN A 139 7.68 -3.70 19.45
CA ASN A 139 7.44 -4.77 18.47
C ASN A 139 6.40 -5.82 18.91
N ARG A 140 5.48 -5.50 19.82
CA ARG A 140 4.34 -6.39 20.12
C ARG A 140 3.43 -6.55 18.89
N PRO A 141 2.60 -7.60 18.83
CA PRO A 141 1.71 -7.80 17.69
C PRO A 141 0.75 -6.62 17.49
N ILE A 142 0.55 -6.23 16.24
CA ILE A 142 -0.42 -5.24 15.80
C ILE A 142 -1.79 -5.92 15.72
N ALA A 143 -2.71 -5.51 16.59
CA ALA A 143 -4.09 -5.97 16.54
C ALA A 143 -4.89 -5.19 15.48
N ARG A 144 -5.98 -5.78 14.98
CA ARG A 144 -6.91 -5.14 14.03
C ARG A 144 -7.45 -3.79 14.52
N SER A 145 -7.61 -3.63 15.83
CA SER A 145 -8.11 -2.41 16.47
C SER A 145 -7.04 -1.34 16.66
N ASP A 146 -5.76 -1.67 16.50
CA ASP A 146 -4.67 -0.73 16.71
C ASP A 146 -4.67 0.36 15.65
N ARG A 147 -4.33 1.57 16.11
CA ARG A 147 -4.12 2.76 15.29
C ARG A 147 -2.71 3.23 15.55
N ILE A 148 -1.89 3.22 14.51
CA ILE A 148 -0.47 3.58 14.57
C ILE A 148 -0.29 4.87 13.77
N ALA A 149 0.20 5.91 14.42
CA ALA A 149 0.41 7.21 13.82
C ALA A 149 1.88 7.49 13.52
N GLY A 150 2.09 8.28 12.47
CA GLY A 150 3.38 8.81 12.09
C GLY A 150 3.23 10.12 11.33
N GLU A 151 4.26 10.94 11.41
CA GLU A 151 4.33 12.21 10.69
C GLU A 151 4.24 11.97 9.17
N LYS A 152 3.33 12.69 8.51
CA LYS A 152 3.21 12.67 7.06
C LYS A 152 4.22 13.67 6.48
N ILE A 153 5.23 13.15 5.81
CA ILE A 153 6.31 13.95 5.21
C ILE A 153 6.43 13.76 3.69
N PHE A 154 5.49 13.04 3.07
CA PHE A 154 5.49 12.78 1.63
C PHE A 154 4.37 13.50 0.89
N HIS A 155 4.73 14.19 -0.20
CA HIS A 155 3.78 14.89 -1.06
C HIS A 155 3.19 13.92 -2.10
N VAL A 156 1.95 13.47 -1.84
CA VAL A 156 1.27 12.45 -2.66
C VAL A 156 0.21 13.02 -3.60
N SER A 157 -0.24 14.25 -3.38
CA SER A 157 -1.34 14.85 -4.12
C SER A 157 -1.20 16.37 -4.18
N PRO A 158 -1.39 17.00 -5.35
CA PRO A 158 -1.48 18.46 -5.46
C PRO A 158 -2.65 19.09 -4.71
N PHE A 159 -3.55 18.28 -4.16
CA PHE A 159 -4.77 18.75 -3.47
C PHE A 159 -4.74 18.40 -1.99
N LEU A 160 -3.57 18.04 -1.45
CA LEU A 160 -3.35 17.79 -0.02
C LEU A 160 -2.00 18.39 0.38
N PRO A 161 -1.93 19.13 1.50
CA PRO A 161 -0.67 19.52 2.11
C PRO A 161 0.25 18.32 2.33
N ARG A 162 1.56 18.57 2.34
CA ARG A 162 2.54 17.52 2.63
C ARG A 162 2.48 17.15 4.12
N GLU A 163 2.30 18.15 4.97
CA GLU A 163 2.35 18.12 6.42
C GLU A 163 1.09 17.47 7.05
N GLY A 164 1.15 17.22 8.35
CA GLY A 164 0.12 16.54 9.14
C GLY A 164 0.57 15.14 9.60
N ALA A 165 -0.39 14.29 9.95
CA ALA A 165 -0.11 12.93 10.42
C ALA A 165 -0.91 11.90 9.61
N TYR A 166 -0.33 10.72 9.41
CA TYR A 166 -1.08 9.54 8.99
C TYR A 166 -1.40 8.66 10.18
N VAL A 167 -2.62 8.12 10.21
CA VAL A 167 -3.04 7.07 11.15
C VAL A 167 -3.34 5.81 10.35
N PHE A 168 -2.59 4.75 10.62
CA PHE A 168 -2.66 3.47 9.95
C PHE A 168 -3.43 2.45 10.78
N ARG A 169 -4.21 1.60 10.10
CA ARG A 169 -4.83 0.40 10.67
C ARG A 169 -4.76 -0.74 9.65
N PHE A 170 -4.57 -1.96 10.12
CA PHE A 170 -4.41 -3.14 9.26
C PHE A 170 -5.27 -4.33 9.73
N ASP A 171 -5.69 -5.18 8.80
CA ASP A 171 -6.41 -6.43 9.05
C ASP A 171 -5.96 -7.50 8.03
N PRO A 172 -4.85 -8.21 8.27
CA PRO A 172 -4.38 -9.31 7.43
C PRO A 172 -5.00 -10.66 7.84
N GLY A 173 -6.30 -10.67 8.18
CA GLY A 173 -6.97 -11.86 8.67
C GLY A 173 -7.23 -12.93 7.59
N PRO A 174 -7.66 -14.13 7.99
CA PRO A 174 -8.00 -15.18 7.04
C PRO A 174 -9.10 -14.73 6.07
N ASP A 175 -8.97 -15.14 4.82
CA ASP A 175 -9.89 -14.85 3.71
C ASP A 175 -10.12 -13.36 3.42
N ARG A 176 -9.28 -12.44 3.93
CA ARG A 176 -9.42 -11.00 3.69
C ARG A 176 -8.12 -10.22 3.84
N PHE A 177 -8.14 -8.99 3.35
CA PHE A 177 -7.15 -7.98 3.71
C PHE A 177 -7.84 -6.63 3.90
N GLY A 178 -7.33 -5.82 4.81
CA GLY A 178 -7.73 -4.43 5.00
C GLY A 178 -6.55 -3.56 5.41
N ALA A 179 -6.44 -2.40 4.78
CA ALA A 179 -5.59 -1.30 5.20
C ALA A 179 -6.40 -0.01 5.20
N TRP A 180 -6.27 0.78 6.25
CA TRP A 180 -6.88 2.10 6.37
C TRP A 180 -5.78 3.11 6.67
N VAL A 181 -5.83 4.25 5.98
CA VAL A 181 -4.91 5.37 6.19
C VAL A 181 -5.74 6.63 6.27
N ASP A 182 -5.82 7.19 7.46
CA ASP A 182 -6.44 8.48 7.71
C ASP A 182 -5.34 9.55 7.71
N TRP A 183 -5.62 10.71 7.11
CA TRP A 183 -4.76 11.90 7.21
C TRP A 183 -5.41 12.90 8.14
N ILE A 184 -4.66 13.27 9.17
CA ILE A 184 -5.00 14.30 10.14
C ILE A 184 -4.27 15.58 9.74
N GLY A 185 -5.02 16.66 9.55
CA GLY A 185 -4.46 17.98 9.27
C GLY A 185 -3.75 18.58 10.49
N GLU A 186 -3.02 19.68 10.31
CA GLU A 186 -2.32 20.35 11.42
C GLU A 186 -3.26 20.82 12.54
N GLY A 187 -4.55 21.08 12.23
CA GLY A 187 -5.57 21.43 13.22
C GLY A 187 -6.11 20.26 14.04
N GLY A 188 -5.63 19.02 13.79
CA GLY A 188 -6.04 17.82 14.51
C GLY A 188 -7.29 17.12 13.94
N GLU A 189 -7.95 17.70 12.93
CA GLU A 189 -9.10 17.10 12.28
C GLU A 189 -8.73 16.07 11.21
N VAL A 190 -9.51 14.99 11.12
CA VAL A 190 -9.41 14.04 10.01
C VAL A 190 -9.91 14.71 8.73
N ARG A 191 -9.02 14.86 7.75
CA ARG A 191 -9.29 15.53 6.46
C ARG A 191 -9.39 14.59 5.27
N LEU A 192 -8.76 13.42 5.37
CA LEU A 192 -8.91 12.37 4.38
C LEU A 192 -8.99 11.02 5.10
N ARG A 193 -9.99 10.22 4.75
CA ARG A 193 -10.08 8.82 5.11
C ARG A 193 -9.86 7.99 3.86
N THR A 194 -8.99 7.00 3.95
CA THR A 194 -8.77 6.05 2.87
C THR A 194 -8.84 4.62 3.37
N SER A 195 -9.41 3.74 2.56
CA SER A 195 -9.43 2.31 2.86
C SER A 195 -9.20 1.50 1.60
N MET A 196 -8.44 0.43 1.73
CA MET A 196 -8.30 -0.63 0.74
C MET A 196 -8.62 -1.94 1.46
N ALA A 197 -9.79 -2.52 1.19
CA ALA A 197 -10.20 -3.76 1.85
C ALA A 197 -11.01 -4.67 0.92
N GLY A 198 -10.85 -5.98 1.08
CA GLY A 198 -11.56 -6.95 0.27
C GLY A 198 -11.32 -8.39 0.70
N PRO A 199 -12.12 -9.33 0.15
CA PRO A 199 -11.89 -10.75 0.35
C PRO A 199 -10.59 -11.18 -0.35
N ALA A 200 -9.88 -12.12 0.28
CA ALA A 200 -8.72 -12.78 -0.26
C ALA A 200 -9.11 -14.20 -0.72
N ARG A 201 -8.55 -14.62 -1.85
CA ARG A 201 -8.71 -15.97 -2.41
C ARG A 201 -7.37 -16.52 -2.84
N ALA A 202 -7.15 -17.82 -2.64
CA ALA A 202 -5.88 -18.46 -2.94
C ALA A 202 -5.41 -18.19 -4.38
N MET A 203 -4.11 -17.92 -4.53
CA MET A 203 -3.51 -17.66 -5.84
C MET A 203 -3.19 -18.98 -6.55
N SER A 204 -4.18 -19.54 -7.23
CA SER A 204 -3.94 -20.60 -8.21
C SER A 204 -3.66 -20.01 -9.61
N ALA A 205 -2.98 -20.77 -10.47
CA ALA A 205 -2.75 -20.34 -11.86
C ALA A 205 -4.06 -20.06 -12.62
N ALA A 206 -5.12 -20.84 -12.36
CA ALA A 206 -6.44 -20.60 -12.94
C ALA A 206 -7.10 -19.31 -12.40
N ALA A 207 -6.99 -19.07 -11.10
CA ALA A 207 -7.52 -17.88 -10.43
C ALA A 207 -6.80 -16.59 -10.91
N LEU A 208 -5.48 -16.67 -11.13
CA LEU A 208 -4.67 -15.59 -11.69
C LEU A 208 -5.04 -15.30 -13.14
N ARG A 209 -5.09 -16.33 -14.01
CA ARG A 209 -5.49 -16.16 -15.42
C ARG A 209 -6.87 -15.52 -15.55
N ARG A 210 -7.84 -15.98 -14.74
CA ARG A 210 -9.18 -15.40 -14.71
C ARG A 210 -9.16 -13.91 -14.31
N ALA A 211 -8.33 -13.54 -13.33
CA ALA A 211 -8.18 -12.15 -12.91
C ALA A 211 -7.54 -11.28 -14.02
N GLN A 212 -6.47 -11.77 -14.64
CA GLN A 212 -5.79 -11.12 -15.77
C GLN A 212 -6.76 -10.84 -16.93
N LEU A 213 -7.60 -11.80 -17.30
CA LEU A 213 -8.57 -11.64 -18.39
C LEU A 213 -9.72 -10.70 -18.04
N ARG A 214 -10.12 -10.62 -16.76
CA ARG A 214 -11.16 -9.68 -16.30
C ARG A 214 -10.65 -8.25 -16.20
N HIS A 215 -9.36 -8.07 -15.92
CA HIS A 215 -8.75 -6.79 -15.62
C HIS A 215 -7.42 -6.60 -16.38
N PRO A 216 -7.42 -6.73 -17.72
CA PRO A 216 -6.19 -6.72 -18.51
C PRO A 216 -5.50 -5.37 -18.49
N PHE A 217 -6.20 -4.26 -18.25
CA PHE A 217 -5.65 -2.89 -18.24
C PHE A 217 -5.82 -2.20 -16.87
N GLN A 218 -5.63 -2.96 -15.77
CA GLN A 218 -5.92 -2.47 -14.43
C GLN A 218 -5.12 -1.22 -14.04
N ALA A 219 -3.80 -1.21 -14.25
CA ALA A 219 -2.95 -0.08 -13.89
C ALA A 219 -3.30 1.17 -14.73
N GLN A 220 -3.58 1.00 -16.03
CA GLN A 220 -4.06 2.07 -16.91
C GLN A 220 -5.39 2.64 -16.41
N LYS A 221 -6.33 1.79 -15.99
CA LYS A 221 -7.61 2.21 -15.42
C LYS A 221 -7.41 3.02 -14.13
N VAL A 222 -6.52 2.59 -13.24
CA VAL A 222 -6.24 3.29 -11.98
C VAL A 222 -5.64 4.67 -12.24
N ILE A 223 -4.65 4.79 -13.13
CA ILE A 223 -4.06 6.10 -13.44
C ILE A 223 -5.08 7.03 -14.12
N ALA A 224 -5.93 6.51 -15.02
CA ALA A 224 -7.01 7.28 -15.64
C ALA A 224 -8.01 7.79 -14.58
N LEU A 225 -8.37 6.95 -13.60
CA LEU A 225 -9.24 7.35 -12.49
C LEU A 225 -8.60 8.44 -11.62
N ILE A 226 -7.30 8.37 -11.35
CA ILE A 226 -6.58 9.39 -10.57
C ILE A 226 -6.63 10.74 -11.29
N HIS A 227 -6.30 10.77 -12.58
CA HIS A 227 -6.34 11.99 -13.39
C HIS A 227 -7.77 12.52 -13.53
N TRP A 228 -8.76 11.65 -13.69
CA TRP A 228 -10.17 12.02 -13.74
C TRP A 228 -10.65 12.67 -12.44
N GLN A 229 -10.27 12.11 -11.29
CA GLN A 229 -10.59 12.72 -10.01
C GLN A 229 -9.85 14.05 -9.82
N ALA A 230 -8.58 14.16 -10.22
CA ALA A 230 -7.84 15.41 -10.21
C ALA A 230 -8.53 16.50 -11.05
N ALA A 231 -8.95 16.17 -12.29
CA ALA A 231 -9.67 17.10 -13.16
C ALA A 231 -10.98 17.60 -12.53
N LYS A 232 -11.77 16.71 -11.90
CA LYS A 232 -12.97 17.12 -11.14
C LYS A 232 -12.65 18.04 -9.97
N LEU A 233 -11.51 17.85 -9.30
CA LEU A 233 -11.10 18.73 -8.20
C LEU A 233 -10.80 20.14 -8.73
N VAL A 234 -10.08 20.24 -9.86
CA VAL A 234 -9.75 21.52 -10.53
C VAL A 234 -11.01 22.22 -11.02
N LEU A 235 -11.89 21.51 -11.74
CA LEU A 235 -13.15 22.08 -12.26
C LEU A 235 -14.08 22.63 -11.17
N ARG A 236 -13.88 22.19 -9.93
CA ARG A 236 -14.65 22.65 -8.76
C ARG A 236 -13.84 23.56 -7.84
N GLY A 237 -12.78 24.18 -8.35
CA GLY A 237 -12.04 25.25 -7.67
C GLY A 237 -11.17 24.81 -6.49
N VAL A 238 -10.86 23.53 -6.33
CA VAL A 238 -9.97 23.09 -5.24
C VAL A 238 -8.57 23.60 -5.50
N ARG A 239 -7.97 24.26 -4.49
CA ARG A 239 -6.63 24.84 -4.58
C ARG A 239 -5.60 23.79 -5.00
N TYR A 240 -4.89 24.09 -6.08
CA TYR A 240 -3.73 23.34 -6.53
C TYR A 240 -2.50 23.79 -5.72
N ILE A 241 -1.80 22.84 -5.13
CA ILE A 241 -0.55 23.03 -4.40
C ILE A 241 0.57 22.56 -5.33
N SER A 242 1.46 23.48 -5.69
CA SER A 242 2.64 23.16 -6.50
C SER A 242 3.49 22.10 -5.81
N LYS A 243 3.99 21.14 -6.59
CA LYS A 243 4.86 20.07 -6.09
C LYS A 243 6.07 20.69 -5.37
N PRO A 244 6.24 20.46 -4.06
CA PRO A 244 7.43 20.91 -3.35
C PRO A 244 8.65 20.05 -3.74
N LYS A 245 9.86 20.56 -3.47
CA LYS A 245 11.08 19.74 -3.58
C LYS A 245 10.94 18.53 -2.64
N GLN A 246 11.17 17.34 -3.17
CA GLN A 246 11.09 16.11 -2.40
C GLN A 246 12.17 16.08 -1.33
N LEU A 247 11.80 15.63 -0.14
CA LEU A 247 12.72 15.50 0.99
C LEU A 247 13.75 14.39 0.71
N THR A 248 14.95 14.56 1.24
CA THR A 248 16.03 13.56 1.16
C THR A 248 15.68 12.30 1.97
N ARG A 249 15.01 12.49 3.11
CA ARG A 249 14.47 11.41 3.93
C ARG A 249 13.33 10.70 3.18
N ARG A 250 13.54 9.43 2.83
CA ARG A 250 12.56 8.58 2.12
C ARG A 250 11.93 7.50 3.00
N ASN A 251 12.38 7.38 4.25
CA ASN A 251 11.88 6.41 5.23
C ASN A 251 11.49 7.17 6.52
N SER A 252 10.31 6.90 7.06
CA SER A 252 9.87 7.36 8.38
C SER A 252 9.20 6.23 9.15
N GLU A 253 9.16 6.36 10.48
CA GLU A 253 8.48 5.39 11.35
C GLU A 253 7.15 5.98 11.84
N ALA A 254 6.12 5.14 11.86
CA ALA A 254 4.86 5.38 12.53
C ALA A 254 4.82 4.46 13.76
N LYS A 255 4.85 5.06 14.94
CA LYS A 255 4.99 4.37 16.24
C LYS A 255 3.99 4.82 17.29
N ASP A 256 3.33 5.95 17.06
CA ASP A 256 2.51 6.59 18.09
C ASP A 256 1.16 5.89 18.15
N ARG A 257 0.69 5.57 19.36
CA ARG A 257 -0.63 4.97 19.53
C ARG A 257 -1.69 6.07 19.56
N VAL A 258 -2.74 5.95 18.75
CA VAL A 258 -3.86 6.90 18.75
C VAL A 258 -5.12 6.25 19.33
N PRO A 259 -5.85 6.92 20.23
CA PRO A 259 -7.16 6.47 20.69
C PRO A 259 -8.17 6.32 19.55
N ARG A 260 -9.27 5.59 19.80
CA ARG A 260 -10.32 5.33 18.81
C ARG A 260 -11.13 6.59 18.44
N ASP A 261 -11.13 7.61 19.29
CA ASP A 261 -12.05 8.76 19.22
C ASP A 261 -11.43 10.02 18.56
N VAL A 262 -10.42 9.84 17.70
CA VAL A 262 -9.83 10.89 16.85
C VAL A 262 -10.29 10.76 15.40
#